data_AF-A0A349HTZ4-F1
#
_entry.id   AF-A0A349HTZ4-F1
#
_cell.length_a   1.000
_cell.length_b   1.000
_cell.length_c   1.000
_cell.angle_alpha   90.00
_cell.angle_beta   90.00
_cell.angle_gamma   90.00
#
_symmetry.space_group_name_H-M   'P 1'
#
loop_
_entity.id
_entity.type
_entity.pdbx_description
1 polymer ?
#
loop_
_entity_poly.entity_id
_entity_poly.type
_entity_poly.pdbx_seq_one_letter_code
_entity_poly.pdbx_strand_id
1 'polypeptide(L)'
;MNNKGSTLVLLVIVIALVIVLGTSVLNILVKQYAIKKFNIDSKQAFYFSETGLNEAYVRACILIDESIVKARQIAEDYLLIYPLNLIEAENIFITNYKIHLRANIEDRVKTAANPSVEVWNDTFTFIDNTLTLILKSSYYHNDIDKITGVELVISVPDFHDVSEGAYNVRDYIKFKNWNS
;
A
#
# COMPACT_ATOMS: atom_id res chain seq x y z
N MET A 1 0.54 23.31 77.97
CA MET A 1 0.03 23.49 76.59
C MET A 1 -0.09 22.12 75.93
N ASN A 2 -1.29 21.73 75.51
CA ASN A 2 -1.60 20.41 74.94
C ASN A 2 -1.48 20.46 73.42
N ASN A 3 -0.32 20.10 72.86
CA ASN A 3 -0.04 20.20 71.42
C ASN A 3 -0.60 19.01 70.60
N LYS A 4 -1.31 18.06 71.24
CA LYS A 4 -1.83 16.84 70.59
C LYS A 4 -2.77 17.12 69.42
N GLY A 5 -3.55 18.19 69.48
CA GLY A 5 -4.43 18.62 68.37
C GLY A 5 -3.67 19.16 67.16
N SER A 6 -2.58 19.90 67.39
CA SER A 6 -1.74 20.47 66.32
C SER A 6 -0.99 19.38 65.55
N THR A 7 -0.52 18.33 66.23
CA THR A 7 0.15 17.19 65.58
C THR A 7 -0.83 16.40 64.70
N LEU A 8 -2.07 16.22 65.17
CA LEU A 8 -3.10 15.50 64.41
C LEU A 8 -3.53 16.26 63.15
N VAL A 9 -3.67 17.59 63.23
CA VAL A 9 -3.97 18.44 62.07
C VAL A 9 -2.83 18.41 61.05
N LEU A 10 -1.58 18.50 61.50
CA LEU A 10 -0.42 18.41 60.60
C LEU A 10 -0.38 17.07 59.87
N LEU A 11 -0.66 15.96 60.56
CA LEU A 11 -0.68 14.63 59.99
C LEU A 11 -1.77 14.47 58.92
N VAL A 12 -2.97 15.02 59.15
CA VAL A 12 -4.05 15.04 58.15
C VAL A 12 -3.65 15.85 56.92
N ILE A 13 -3.03 17.02 57.09
CA ILE A 13 -2.55 17.83 55.97
C ILE A 13 -1.50 17.07 55.15
N VAL A 14 -0.54 16.42 55.82
CA VAL A 14 0.50 15.63 55.14
C VAL A 14 -0.13 14.47 54.36
N ILE A 15 -1.08 13.74 54.95
CA ILE A 15 -1.78 12.65 54.26
C ILE A 15 -2.54 13.17 53.05
N ALA A 16 -3.25 14.29 53.19
CA ALA A 16 -3.97 14.91 52.07
C ALA A 16 -3.01 15.30 50.93
N LEU A 17 -1.87 15.90 51.26
CA LEU A 17 -0.83 16.24 50.28
C LEU A 17 -0.27 14.99 49.58
N VAL A 18 0.00 13.91 50.32
CA VAL A 18 0.48 12.65 49.75
C VAL A 18 -0.57 12.03 48.81
N ILE A 19 -1.85 12.07 49.16
CA ILE A 19 -2.94 11.57 48.31
C ILE A 19 -3.02 12.40 47.01
N VAL A 20 -2.97 13.73 47.10
CA VAL A 20 -3.00 14.60 45.92
C VAL A 20 -1.79 14.37 45.01
N LEU A 21 -0.60 14.22 45.57
CA LEU A 21 0.60 13.89 44.80
C LEU A 21 0.51 12.49 44.17
N GLY A 22 0.08 11.49 44.93
CA GLY A 22 -0.07 10.11 44.46
C GLY A 22 -1.08 9.99 43.31
N THR A 23 -2.25 10.62 43.46
CA THR A 23 -3.27 10.68 42.40
C THR A 23 -2.79 11.43 41.16
N SER A 24 -2.02 12.51 41.33
CA SER A 24 -1.43 13.25 40.21
C SER A 24 -0.42 12.40 39.42
N VAL A 25 0.50 11.71 40.10
CA VAL A 25 1.47 10.80 39.47
C VAL A 25 0.75 9.67 38.74
N LEU A 26 -0.25 9.04 39.37
CA LEU A 26 -1.00 7.96 38.75
C LEU A 26 -1.72 8.43 37.48
N ASN A 27 -2.34 9.62 37.51
CA ASN A 27 -3.00 10.21 36.35
C ASN A 27 -2.02 10.48 35.20
N ILE A 28 -0.81 10.98 35.50
CA ILE A 28 0.24 11.17 34.49
C ILE A 28 0.65 9.83 33.87
N LEU A 29 0.87 8.79 34.69
CA LEU A 29 1.24 7.46 34.21
C LEU A 29 0.17 6.85 33.29
N VAL A 30 -1.11 6.95 33.66
CA VAL A 30 -2.22 6.45 32.83
C VAL A 30 -2.28 7.19 31.50
N LYS A 31 -2.14 8.52 31.50
CA LYS A 31 -2.11 9.31 30.26
C LYS A 31 -0.90 8.97 29.39
N GLN A 32 0.28 8.84 29.99
CA GLN A 32 1.50 8.48 29.27
C GLN A 32 1.38 7.08 28.64
N TYR A 33 0.78 6.13 29.35
CA TYR A 33 0.48 4.81 28.81
C TYR A 33 -0.49 4.90 27.61
N ALA A 34 -1.58 5.65 27.73
CA ALA A 34 -2.55 5.84 26.65
C ALA A 34 -1.92 6.45 25.39
N ILE A 35 -1.09 7.50 25.54
CA ILE A 35 -0.34 8.11 24.43
C ILE A 35 0.61 7.11 23.79
N LYS A 36 1.37 6.35 24.60
CA LYS A 36 2.31 5.36 24.08
C LYS A 36 1.59 4.25 23.31
N LYS A 37 0.45 3.78 23.83
CA LYS A 37 -0.37 2.78 23.16
C LYS A 37 -0.91 3.30 21.82
N PHE A 38 -1.51 4.50 21.83
CA PHE A 38 -2.00 5.14 20.61
C PHE A 38 -0.89 5.28 19.54
N ASN A 39 0.32 5.68 19.94
CA ASN A 39 1.45 5.77 19.02
C ASN A 39 1.88 4.42 18.43
N ILE A 40 1.80 3.34 19.21
CA ILE A 40 2.09 1.99 18.72
C ILE A 40 1.01 1.56 17.73
N ASP A 41 -0.25 1.71 18.10
CA ASP A 41 -1.40 1.33 17.26
C ASP A 41 -1.40 2.14 15.95
N SER A 42 -1.03 3.42 16.00
CA SER A 42 -0.89 4.29 14.81
C SER A 42 0.23 3.84 13.86
N LYS A 43 1.39 3.45 14.41
CA LYS A 43 2.48 2.88 13.59
C LYS A 43 2.09 1.55 12.97
N GLN A 44 1.39 0.71 13.73
CA GLN A 44 0.93 -0.58 13.24
C GLN A 44 -0.11 -0.41 12.12
N ALA A 45 -1.06 0.50 12.29
CA ALA A 45 -2.03 0.86 11.26
C ALA A 45 -1.35 1.33 9.96
N PHE A 46 -0.27 2.10 10.09
CA PHE A 46 0.54 2.51 8.94
C PHE A 46 1.14 1.30 8.21
N TYR A 47 1.83 0.40 8.91
CA TYR A 47 2.41 -0.79 8.29
C TYR A 47 1.36 -1.70 7.63
N PHE A 48 0.18 -1.82 8.22
CA PHE A 48 -0.91 -2.56 7.59
C PHE A 48 -1.42 -1.88 6.32
N SER A 49 -1.58 -0.55 6.32
CA SER A 49 -1.90 0.19 5.10
C SER A 49 -0.84 -0.03 4.01
N GLU A 50 0.46 0.03 4.34
CA GLU A 50 1.55 -0.28 3.39
C GLU A 50 1.49 -1.71 2.85
N THR A 51 1.09 -2.68 3.69
CA THR A 51 0.93 -4.08 3.30
C THR A 51 -0.13 -4.23 2.20
N GLY A 52 -1.23 -3.48 2.27
CA GLY A 52 -2.23 -3.45 1.19
C GLY A 52 -1.64 -3.03 -0.16
N LEU A 53 -0.77 -2.03 -0.17
CA LEU A 53 -0.08 -1.58 -1.39
C LEU A 53 0.91 -2.63 -1.91
N ASN A 54 1.63 -3.31 -1.02
CA ASN A 54 2.54 -4.40 -1.39
C ASN A 54 1.80 -5.59 -1.98
N GLU A 55 0.65 -5.97 -1.42
CA GLU A 55 -0.20 -7.01 -2.00
C GLU A 55 -0.74 -6.60 -3.37
N ALA A 56 -1.19 -5.35 -3.52
CA ALA A 56 -1.65 -4.82 -4.80
C ALA A 56 -0.53 -4.86 -5.86
N TYR A 57 0.71 -4.55 -5.49
CA TYR A 57 1.87 -4.69 -6.36
C TYR A 57 2.08 -6.13 -6.82
N VAL A 58 2.01 -7.12 -5.91
CA VAL A 58 2.13 -8.54 -6.28
C VAL A 58 1.03 -8.96 -7.25
N ARG A 59 -0.21 -8.52 -7.01
CA ARG A 59 -1.34 -8.78 -7.91
C ARG A 59 -1.15 -8.13 -9.28
N ALA A 60 -0.59 -6.93 -9.33
CA ALA A 60 -0.23 -6.25 -10.58
C ALA A 60 0.84 -7.04 -11.36
N CYS A 61 1.89 -7.54 -10.68
CA CYS A 61 2.89 -8.41 -11.31
C CYS A 61 2.23 -9.64 -11.98
N ILE A 62 1.34 -10.33 -11.28
CA ILE A 62 0.65 -11.51 -11.83
C ILE A 62 -0.14 -11.12 -13.09
N LEU A 63 -0.85 -9.98 -13.07
CA LEU A 63 -1.57 -9.52 -14.25
C LEU A 63 -0.66 -9.11 -15.41
N ILE A 64 0.50 -8.51 -15.12
CA ILE A 64 1.50 -8.20 -16.15
C ILE A 64 1.94 -9.49 -16.84
N ASP A 65 2.28 -10.53 -16.07
CA ASP A 65 2.65 -11.85 -16.59
C ASP A 65 1.54 -12.45 -17.48
N GLU A 66 0.30 -12.45 -16.99
CA GLU A 66 -0.85 -12.94 -17.75
C GLU A 66 -1.08 -12.14 -19.04
N SER A 67 -0.87 -10.82 -19.00
CA SER A 67 -1.01 -9.94 -20.16
C SER A 67 0.09 -10.20 -21.18
N ILE A 68 1.32 -10.45 -20.71
CA ILE A 68 2.47 -10.82 -21.52
C ILE A 68 2.19 -12.14 -22.25
N VAL A 69 1.81 -13.19 -21.52
CA VAL A 69 1.54 -14.51 -22.08
C VAL A 69 0.45 -14.46 -23.15
N LYS A 70 -0.66 -13.76 -22.87
CA LYS A 70 -1.77 -13.61 -23.82
C LYS A 70 -1.35 -12.84 -25.06
N ALA A 71 -0.67 -11.70 -24.90
CA ALA A 71 -0.24 -10.88 -26.01
C ALA A 71 0.79 -11.60 -26.88
N ARG A 72 1.73 -12.32 -26.26
CA ARG A 72 2.75 -13.11 -26.95
C ARG A 72 2.12 -14.20 -27.80
N GLN A 73 1.18 -14.95 -27.25
CA GLN A 73 0.50 -16.02 -27.98
C GLN A 73 -0.17 -15.49 -29.25
N ILE A 74 -0.87 -14.35 -29.18
CA ILE A 74 -1.53 -13.74 -30.35
C ILE A 74 -0.51 -13.31 -31.42
N ALA A 75 0.64 -12.77 -31.01
CA ALA A 75 1.70 -12.36 -31.91
C ALA A 75 2.42 -13.56 -32.55
N GLU A 76 2.66 -14.63 -31.79
CA GLU A 76 3.22 -15.89 -32.29
C GLU A 76 2.27 -16.58 -33.29
N ASP A 77 0.97 -16.62 -32.99
CA ASP A 77 -0.06 -17.16 -33.88
C ASP A 77 -0.08 -16.39 -35.22
N TYR A 78 0.15 -15.07 -35.20
CA TYR A 78 0.28 -14.26 -36.40
C TYR A 78 1.54 -14.62 -37.21
N LEU A 79 2.68 -14.82 -36.55
CA LEU A 79 3.95 -15.20 -37.19
C LEU A 79 3.91 -16.60 -37.82
N LEU A 80 3.06 -17.51 -37.34
CA LEU A 80 2.84 -18.80 -38.02
C LEU A 80 2.28 -18.62 -39.43
N ILE A 81 1.50 -17.57 -39.67
CA ILE A 81 0.88 -17.27 -40.97
C ILE A 81 1.80 -16.35 -41.80
N TYR A 82 2.44 -15.38 -41.15
CA TYR A 82 3.31 -14.37 -41.79
C TYR A 82 4.71 -14.33 -41.16
N PRO A 83 5.58 -15.33 -41.39
CA PRO A 83 6.82 -15.52 -40.63
C PRO A 83 7.85 -14.39 -40.73
N LEU A 84 7.80 -13.59 -41.80
CA LEU A 84 8.76 -12.51 -42.05
C LEU A 84 8.29 -11.15 -41.53
N ASN A 85 7.05 -11.04 -41.03
CA ASN A 85 6.46 -9.77 -40.63
C ASN A 85 6.60 -9.51 -39.12
N LEU A 86 7.84 -9.40 -38.65
CA LEU A 86 8.18 -9.21 -37.24
C LEU A 86 7.66 -7.87 -36.68
N ILE A 87 7.70 -6.81 -37.49
CA ILE A 87 7.24 -5.47 -37.08
C ILE A 87 5.75 -5.50 -36.74
N GLU A 88 4.94 -6.17 -37.56
CA GLU A 88 3.51 -6.27 -37.29
C GLU A 88 3.21 -7.16 -36.10
N ALA A 89 3.97 -8.25 -35.91
CA ALA A 89 3.84 -9.10 -34.72
C ALA A 89 4.13 -8.33 -33.42
N GLU A 90 5.17 -7.48 -33.41
CA GLU A 90 5.49 -6.60 -32.29
C GLU A 90 4.35 -5.59 -32.01
N ASN A 91 3.80 -4.96 -33.06
CA ASN A 91 2.66 -4.06 -32.93
C ASN A 91 1.42 -4.76 -32.35
N ILE A 92 1.15 -5.98 -32.80
CA ILE A 92 0.08 -6.84 -32.28
C ILE A 92 0.33 -7.14 -30.81
N PHE A 93 1.55 -7.51 -30.42
CA PHE A 93 1.93 -7.76 -29.03
C PHE A 93 1.68 -6.53 -28.15
N ILE A 94 2.27 -5.38 -28.49
CA ILE A 94 2.16 -4.13 -27.73
C ILE A 94 0.70 -3.72 -27.56
N THR A 95 -0.09 -3.83 -28.63
CA THR A 95 -1.50 -3.45 -28.62
C THR A 95 -2.32 -4.36 -27.70
N ASN A 96 -2.18 -5.68 -27.84
CA ASN A 96 -2.93 -6.63 -27.03
C ASN A 96 -2.52 -6.59 -25.55
N TYR A 97 -1.23 -6.40 -25.26
CA TYR A 97 -0.74 -6.20 -23.89
C TYR A 97 -1.42 -4.98 -23.24
N LYS A 98 -1.41 -3.82 -23.92
CA LYS A 98 -2.02 -2.59 -23.41
C LYS A 98 -3.53 -2.75 -23.19
N ILE A 99 -4.23 -3.38 -24.13
CA ILE A 99 -5.69 -3.62 -24.04
C ILE A 99 -6.00 -4.50 -22.82
N HIS A 100 -5.31 -5.65 -22.71
CA HIS A 100 -5.55 -6.59 -21.63
C HIS A 100 -5.24 -5.98 -20.26
N LEU A 101 -4.13 -5.26 -20.13
CA LEU A 101 -3.76 -4.62 -18.87
C LEU A 101 -4.81 -3.58 -18.46
N ARG A 102 -5.20 -2.66 -19.37
CA ARG A 102 -6.20 -1.62 -19.11
C ARG A 102 -7.55 -2.19 -18.66
N ALA A 103 -7.97 -3.28 -19.28
CA ALA A 103 -9.28 -3.88 -19.00
C ALA A 103 -9.35 -4.56 -17.62
N ASN A 104 -8.22 -4.93 -17.03
CA ASN A 104 -8.19 -5.80 -15.84
C ASN A 104 -7.44 -5.21 -14.64
N ILE A 105 -6.61 -4.17 -14.83
CA ILE A 105 -5.72 -3.68 -13.76
C ILE A 105 -6.49 -3.18 -12.54
N GLU A 106 -7.59 -2.48 -12.75
CA GLU A 106 -8.40 -1.91 -11.69
C GLU A 106 -8.98 -2.99 -10.77
N ASP A 107 -9.71 -3.95 -11.35
CA ASP A 107 -10.34 -5.04 -10.60
C ASP A 107 -9.31 -5.95 -9.92
N ARG A 108 -8.13 -6.10 -10.54
CA ARG A 108 -7.09 -6.97 -10.02
C ARG A 108 -6.42 -6.41 -8.74
N VAL A 109 -6.17 -5.11 -8.72
CA VAL A 109 -5.44 -4.46 -7.60
C VAL A 109 -6.36 -3.98 -6.50
N LYS A 110 -7.63 -3.70 -6.82
CA LYS A 110 -8.62 -3.28 -5.83
C LYS A 110 -8.88 -4.35 -4.78
N THR A 111 -9.14 -3.91 -3.55
CA THR A 111 -9.50 -4.81 -2.46
C THR A 111 -10.41 -4.09 -1.48
N ALA A 112 -11.53 -4.73 -1.13
CA ALA A 112 -12.50 -4.20 -0.17
C ALA A 112 -12.28 -4.74 1.26
N ALA A 113 -11.18 -5.48 1.47
CA ALA A 113 -10.78 -5.98 2.80
C ALA A 113 -10.18 -4.84 3.66
N ASN A 114 -9.62 -5.19 4.82
CA ASN A 114 -8.88 -4.26 5.67
C ASN A 114 -7.42 -4.73 5.76
N PRO A 115 -6.45 -4.05 5.13
CA PRO A 115 -6.56 -2.75 4.45
C PRO A 115 -7.37 -2.82 3.14
N SER A 116 -8.11 -1.75 2.83
CA SER A 116 -8.78 -1.58 1.55
C SER A 116 -7.86 -0.89 0.57
N VAL A 117 -7.87 -1.31 -0.70
CA VAL A 117 -7.04 -0.72 -1.75
C VAL A 117 -7.93 -0.22 -2.87
N GLU A 118 -7.73 1.04 -3.24
CA GLU A 118 -8.45 1.74 -4.29
C GLU A 118 -7.47 2.28 -5.33
N VAL A 119 -7.98 2.40 -6.56
CA VAL A 119 -7.28 3.03 -7.68
C VAL A 119 -7.82 4.44 -7.82
N TRP A 120 -6.92 5.42 -7.89
CA TRP A 120 -7.27 6.84 -7.91
C TRP A 120 -7.08 7.51 -9.28
N ASN A 121 -6.78 6.74 -10.32
CA ASN A 121 -6.76 7.22 -11.69
C ASN A 121 -8.18 7.39 -12.23
N ASP A 122 -8.40 8.47 -12.99
CA ASP A 122 -9.62 8.63 -13.79
C ASP A 122 -9.60 7.77 -15.08
N THR A 123 -8.42 7.61 -15.68
CA THR A 123 -8.22 6.84 -16.92
C THR A 123 -6.90 6.10 -16.95
N PHE A 124 -6.88 4.92 -17.58
CA PHE A 124 -5.69 4.08 -17.77
C PHE A 124 -5.01 4.32 -19.12
N THR A 125 -4.41 5.50 -19.30
CA THR A 125 -3.70 5.84 -20.54
C THR A 125 -2.23 5.46 -20.46
N PHE A 126 -1.69 4.94 -21.56
CA PHE A 126 -0.25 4.71 -21.69
C PHE A 126 0.36 5.91 -22.38
N ILE A 127 1.39 6.49 -21.77
CA ILE A 127 2.20 7.58 -22.33
C ILE A 127 3.62 7.02 -22.47
N ASP A 128 4.18 7.07 -23.67
CA ASP A 128 5.52 6.52 -23.98
C ASP A 128 5.70 5.09 -23.46
N ASN A 129 4.76 4.21 -23.84
CA ASN A 129 4.74 2.79 -23.43
C ASN A 129 4.75 2.58 -21.91
N THR A 130 4.30 3.56 -21.14
CA THR A 130 4.26 3.50 -19.68
C THR A 130 2.86 3.86 -19.17
N LEU A 131 2.32 3.03 -18.27
CA LEU A 131 1.10 3.28 -17.51
C LEU A 131 1.48 3.69 -16.09
N THR A 132 0.95 4.82 -15.61
CA THR A 132 1.09 5.23 -14.21
C THR A 132 -0.21 4.98 -13.47
N LEU A 133 -0.17 4.15 -12.44
CA LEU A 133 -1.30 3.75 -11.63
C LEU A 133 -1.14 4.31 -10.21
N ILE A 134 -2.07 5.13 -9.76
CA ILE A 134 -2.10 5.75 -8.44
C ILE A 134 -2.96 4.87 -7.54
N LEU A 135 -2.35 4.29 -6.51
CA LEU A 135 -3.01 3.45 -5.54
C LEU A 135 -3.12 4.14 -4.19
N LYS A 136 -4.21 3.86 -3.49
CA LYS A 136 -4.46 4.31 -2.13
C LYS A 136 -4.89 3.13 -1.28
N SER A 137 -4.23 2.93 -0.15
CA SER A 137 -4.55 1.90 0.82
C SER A 137 -5.04 2.53 2.12
N SER A 138 -6.20 2.11 2.60
CA SER A 138 -6.81 2.62 3.83
C SER A 138 -6.95 1.49 4.84
N TYR A 139 -6.48 1.70 6.06
CA TYR A 139 -6.59 0.75 7.16
C TYR A 139 -7.29 1.41 8.34
N TYR A 140 -8.34 0.76 8.84
CA TYR A 140 -9.10 1.23 9.99
C TYR A 140 -9.08 0.21 11.12
N HIS A 141 -8.61 0.61 12.30
CA HIS A 141 -8.64 -0.22 13.50
C HIS A 141 -8.57 0.62 14.77
N ASN A 142 -9.40 0.31 15.78
CA ASN A 142 -9.43 1.00 17.08
C ASN A 142 -9.45 2.54 16.98
N ASP A 143 -10.35 3.09 16.18
CA ASP A 143 -10.51 4.53 15.92
C ASP A 143 -9.30 5.21 15.26
N ILE A 144 -8.34 4.42 14.77
CA ILE A 144 -7.22 4.89 13.96
C ILE A 144 -7.55 4.60 12.50
N ASP A 145 -7.69 5.68 11.73
CA ASP A 145 -7.74 5.66 10.27
C ASP A 145 -6.35 6.04 9.74
N LYS A 146 -5.76 5.17 8.92
CA LYS A 146 -4.48 5.43 8.28
C LYS A 146 -4.55 5.14 6.79
N ILE A 147 -4.12 6.14 6.03
CA ILE A 147 -4.14 6.15 4.57
C ILE A 147 -2.71 6.28 4.08
N THR A 148 -2.32 5.43 3.12
CA THR A 148 -1.03 5.50 2.41
C THR A 148 -1.31 5.46 0.91
N GLY A 149 -0.54 6.18 0.12
CA GLY A 149 -0.65 6.18 -1.35
C GLY A 149 0.69 5.92 -2.03
N VAL A 150 0.64 5.32 -3.21
CA VAL A 150 1.83 5.09 -4.04
C VAL A 150 1.48 5.15 -5.52
N GLU A 151 2.44 5.56 -6.34
CA GLU A 151 2.37 5.41 -7.79
C GLU A 151 3.09 4.11 -8.21
N LEU A 152 2.41 3.27 -8.98
CA LEU A 152 3.00 2.17 -9.71
C LEU A 152 3.23 2.60 -11.15
N VAL A 153 4.47 2.49 -11.62
CA VAL A 153 4.84 2.77 -12.99
C VAL A 153 5.08 1.44 -13.70
N ILE A 154 4.20 1.12 -14.65
CA ILE A 154 4.21 -0.14 -15.40
C ILE A 154 4.63 0.15 -16.84
N SER A 155 5.68 -0.50 -17.33
CA SER A 155 6.16 -0.35 -18.71
C SER A 155 5.73 -1.52 -19.59
N VAL A 156 5.56 -1.25 -20.89
CA VAL A 156 5.38 -2.31 -21.88
C VAL A 156 6.71 -3.05 -22.08
N PRO A 157 6.72 -4.38 -22.00
CA PRO A 157 7.92 -5.19 -22.24
C PRO A 157 8.32 -5.22 -23.72
N ASP A 158 9.59 -5.51 -23.98
CA ASP A 158 10.10 -5.70 -25.34
C ASP A 158 9.67 -7.06 -25.88
N PHE A 159 9.10 -7.10 -27.09
CA PHE A 159 8.57 -8.32 -27.69
C PHE A 159 9.65 -9.39 -27.89
N HIS A 160 10.85 -8.99 -28.30
CA HIS A 160 11.96 -9.92 -28.55
C HIS A 160 12.38 -10.62 -27.27
N ASP A 161 12.58 -9.86 -26.18
CA ASP A 161 12.94 -10.39 -24.86
C ASP A 161 11.90 -11.40 -24.35
N VAL A 162 10.61 -11.10 -24.56
CA VAL A 162 9.52 -12.00 -24.12
C VAL A 162 9.43 -13.27 -24.97
N SER A 163 9.62 -13.14 -26.28
CA SER A 163 9.59 -14.27 -27.21
C SER A 163 10.73 -15.25 -26.96
N GLU A 164 11.90 -14.78 -26.53
CA GLU A 164 13.02 -15.63 -26.13
C GLU A 164 12.86 -16.21 -24.72
N GLY A 165 11.82 -15.81 -23.98
CA GLY A 165 11.60 -16.20 -22.59
C GLY A 165 12.59 -15.56 -21.61
N ALA A 166 13.34 -14.55 -22.06
CA ALA A 166 14.37 -13.87 -21.30
C ALA A 166 13.81 -12.61 -20.61
N TYR A 167 12.74 -12.75 -19.83
CA TYR A 167 12.12 -11.62 -19.13
C TYR A 167 11.84 -11.89 -17.66
N ASN A 168 11.84 -10.81 -16.86
CA ASN A 168 11.35 -10.83 -15.49
C ASN A 168 10.29 -9.74 -15.33
N VAL A 169 9.09 -10.15 -14.89
CA VAL A 169 7.94 -9.25 -14.67
C VAL A 169 8.29 -8.04 -13.79
N ARG A 170 9.17 -8.23 -12.80
CA ARG A 170 9.57 -7.18 -11.86
C ARG A 170 10.35 -6.04 -12.52
N ASP A 171 10.92 -6.26 -13.71
CA ASP A 171 11.65 -5.23 -14.44
C ASP A 171 10.69 -4.22 -15.10
N TYR A 172 9.42 -4.61 -15.26
CA TYR A 172 8.39 -3.81 -15.92
C TYR A 172 7.47 -3.07 -14.96
N ILE A 173 7.72 -3.13 -13.66
CA ILE A 173 6.91 -2.43 -12.66
C ILE A 173 7.78 -1.89 -11.53
N LYS A 174 7.56 -0.62 -11.17
CA LYS A 174 8.28 0.02 -10.07
C LYS A 174 7.38 0.94 -9.26
N PHE A 175 7.69 1.05 -7.98
CA PHE A 175 7.12 2.08 -7.12
C PHE A 175 7.73 3.45 -7.45
N LYS A 176 6.88 4.47 -7.39
CA LYS A 176 7.23 5.88 -7.51
C LYS A 176 6.37 6.67 -6.51
N ASN A 177 6.88 7.81 -6.02
CA ASN A 177 6.17 8.76 -5.17
C ASN A 177 5.35 8.11 -4.03
N TRP A 178 6.05 7.60 -3.02
CA TRP A 178 5.41 7.05 -1.82
C TRP A 178 4.94 8.17 -0.89
N ASN A 179 3.64 8.22 -0.60
CA ASN A 179 3.01 9.25 0.21
C ASN A 179 2.32 8.62 1.43
N SER A 180 2.61 9.10 2.63
CA SER A 180 2.12 8.58 3.93
C SER A 180 1.56 9.66 4.84
#